data_AF-K7N8R9-F1
#
_entry.id   AF-K7N8R9-F1
#
_cell.length_a   1.000
_cell.length_b   1.000
_cell.length_c   1.000
_cell.angle_alpha   90.00
_cell.angle_beta   90.00
_cell.angle_gamma   90.00
#
_symmetry.space_group_name_H-M   'P 1'
#
loop_
_entity.id
_entity.type
_entity.pdbx_description
1 polymer ?
#
loop_
_entity_poly.entity_id
_entity_poly.type
_entity_poly.pdbx_seq_one_letter_code
_entity_poly.pdbx_strand_id
1 'polypeptide(L)' 'PFGSGRRICPGIPMAAVTMEMTLSNLIYSFDWESLAGAHEIDTLKSPGTVTHKKNALQLMAKVYDHGYKS' A
#
# COMPACT_ATOMS: atom_id res chain seq x y z
N PRO A 1 -0.22 1.27 -16.49
CA PRO A 1 0.41 2.39 -15.74
C PRO A 1 1.84 2.78 -16.19
N PHE A 2 2.52 2.01 -17.05
CA PHE A 2 3.94 2.28 -17.37
C PHE A 2 4.23 2.67 -18.84
N GLY A 3 3.18 2.94 -19.62
CA GLY A 3 3.33 3.22 -21.05
C GLY A 3 3.78 1.98 -21.85
N SER A 4 4.26 2.21 -23.07
CA SER A 4 4.75 1.16 -23.98
C SER A 4 5.70 1.74 -25.05
N GLY A 5 6.40 0.86 -25.78
CA GLY A 5 7.28 1.23 -26.88
C GLY A 5 8.44 2.13 -26.47
N ARG A 6 8.82 3.09 -27.32
CA ARG A 6 9.98 3.99 -27.11
C ARG A 6 9.84 4.94 -25.91
N ARG A 7 8.64 5.09 -25.35
CA ARG A 7 8.37 5.94 -24.16
C ARG A 7 7.89 5.12 -22.97
N ILE A 8 8.20 3.82 -22.94
CA ILE A 8 7.95 2.99 -21.76
C ILE A 8 8.73 3.54 -20.56
N CYS A 9 8.14 3.47 -19.37
CA CYS A 9 8.79 3.91 -18.16
C CYS A 9 10.06 3.06 -17.91
N PRO A 10 11.26 3.65 -17.84
CA PRO A 10 12.47 2.89 -17.56
C PRO A 10 12.53 2.40 -16.10
N GLY A 11 11.69 2.95 -15.22
CA GLY A 11 11.63 2.63 -13.79
C GLY A 11 10.77 1.41 -13.43
N ILE A 12 10.22 0.65 -14.39
CA ILE A 12 9.39 -0.55 -14.11
C ILE A 12 10.06 -1.54 -13.15
N PRO A 13 11.31 -2.00 -13.37
CA PRO A 13 11.91 -3.01 -12.49
C PRO A 13 12.08 -2.49 -11.05
N MET A 14 12.49 -1.22 -10.90
CA MET A 14 12.60 -0.58 -9.60
C MET A 14 11.23 -0.49 -8.90
N ALA A 15 10.19 -0.07 -9.63
CA ALA A 15 8.85 0.06 -9.09
C ALA A 15 8.29 -1.29 -8.61
N ALA A 16 8.51 -2.36 -9.38
CA ALA A 16 8.08 -3.72 -9.02
C ALA A 16 8.74 -4.18 -7.71
N VAL A 17 10.07 -4.11 -7.64
CA VAL A 17 10.85 -4.53 -6.46
C VAL A 17 10.46 -3.72 -5.23
N THR A 18 10.38 -2.39 -5.35
CA THR A 18 10.00 -1.53 -4.22
C THR A 18 8.58 -1.79 -3.75
N MET A 19 7.62 -1.99 -4.66
CA MET A 19 6.24 -2.32 -4.28
C MET A 19 6.17 -3.67 -3.57
N GLU A 20 6.82 -4.71 -4.10
CA GLU A 20 6.82 -6.05 -3.50
C GLU A 20 7.45 -6.03 -2.10
N MET A 21 8.62 -5.42 -1.94
CA MET A 21 9.30 -5.32 -0.64
C MET A 21 8.48 -4.52 0.37
N THR A 22 7.97 -3.35 -0.04
CA THR A 22 7.19 -2.49 0.86
C THR A 22 5.93 -3.20 1.31
N LEU A 23 5.19 -3.81 0.37
CA LEU A 23 3.97 -4.52 0.70
C LEU A 23 4.25 -5.72 1.61
N SER A 24 5.26 -6.53 1.28
CA SER A 24 5.66 -7.70 2.08
C SER A 24 6.01 -7.30 3.51
N ASN A 25 6.81 -6.24 3.68
CA ASN A 25 7.18 -5.76 5.01
C ASN A 25 5.96 -5.28 5.81
N LEU A 26 5.03 -4.57 5.17
CA LEU A 26 3.83 -4.06 5.82
C LEU A 26 2.85 -5.16 6.24
N ILE A 27 2.62 -6.17 5.40
CA ILE A 27 1.67 -7.26 5.71
C ILE A 27 2.26 -8.32 6.63
N TYR A 28 3.58 -8.52 6.59
CA TYR A 28 4.25 -9.50 7.45
C TYR A 28 4.43 -8.97 8.87
N SER A 29 4.76 -7.68 9.01
CA SER A 29 5.13 -7.12 10.32
C SER A 29 3.95 -6.66 11.14
N PHE A 30 2.76 -6.46 10.54
CA PHE A 30 1.64 -5.82 11.21
C PHE A 30 0.29 -6.48 10.94
N ASP A 31 -0.48 -6.63 12.02
CA ASP A 31 -1.94 -6.75 11.96
C ASP A 31 -2.56 -5.37 11.82
N TRP A 32 -3.33 -5.17 10.76
CA TRP A 32 -3.96 -3.89 10.43
C TRP A 32 -5.40 -3.85 10.92
N GLU A 33 -5.74 -2.84 11.72
CA GLU A 33 -7.10 -2.61 12.21
C GLU A 33 -7.64 -1.25 11.74
N SER A 34 -8.96 -1.17 11.52
CA SER A 34 -9.63 0.08 11.14
C SER A 34 -9.75 1.01 12.35
N LEU A 35 -9.33 2.28 12.21
CA LEU A 35 -9.68 3.31 13.19
C LEU A 35 -11.16 3.65 13.03
N ALA A 36 -11.89 3.70 14.16
CA ALA A 36 -13.26 4.21 14.27
C ALA A 36 -14.42 3.29 13.84
N GLY A 37 -14.26 1.96 13.88
CA GLY A 37 -15.39 1.03 13.65
C GLY A 37 -16.02 1.14 12.25
N ALA A 38 -15.37 1.87 11.34
CA ALA A 38 -15.73 1.95 9.95
C ALA A 38 -15.44 0.59 9.31
N HIS A 39 -16.50 -0.13 8.95
CA HIS A 39 -16.40 -1.39 8.22
C HIS A 39 -16.02 -1.20 6.75
N GLU A 40 -16.06 0.04 6.25
CA GLU A 40 -15.89 0.34 4.83
C GLU A 40 -14.69 1.28 4.60
N ILE A 41 -13.76 0.82 3.77
CA ILE A 41 -12.58 1.59 3.38
C ILE A 41 -13.00 2.57 2.27
N ASP A 42 -12.80 3.87 2.49
CA ASP A 42 -13.01 4.87 1.43
C ASP A 42 -12.06 4.61 0.24
N THR A 43 -12.65 4.44 -0.94
CA THR A 43 -11.94 4.20 -2.21
C THR A 43 -12.02 5.39 -3.17
N LEU A 44 -12.60 6.51 -2.74
CA LEU A 44 -12.66 7.73 -3.54
C LEU A 44 -11.25 8.21 -3.90
N LYS A 45 -11.10 8.68 -5.13
CA LYS A 45 -9.83 9.15 -5.70
C LYS A 45 -9.85 10.65 -5.85
N SER A 46 -8.72 11.30 -5.62
CA SER A 46 -8.53 12.70 -6.01
C SER A 46 -8.40 12.79 -7.54
N PRO A 47 -8.96 13.82 -8.18
CA PRO A 47 -8.74 14.06 -9.60
C PRO A 47 -7.28 14.46 -9.86
N GLY A 48 -6.72 14.06 -11.01
CA GLY A 48 -5.36 14.44 -11.41
C GLY A 48 -4.67 13.40 -12.29
N THR A 49 -3.46 13.75 -12.78
CA THR A 49 -2.61 12.85 -13.58
C THR A 49 -2.11 11.64 -12.79
N VAL A 50 -1.90 11.82 -11.48
CA VAL A 50 -1.58 10.74 -10.53
C VAL A 50 -2.81 10.50 -9.66
N THR A 51 -3.17 9.23 -9.50
CA THR A 51 -4.28 8.83 -8.64
C THR A 51 -3.82 8.78 -7.19
N HIS A 52 -4.36 9.65 -6.34
CA HIS A 52 -4.25 9.55 -4.88
C HIS A 52 -5.62 9.24 -4.28
N LYS A 53 -5.66 8.72 -3.04
CA LYS A 53 -6.92 8.65 -2.30
C LYS A 53 -7.41 10.07 -2.00
N LYS A 54 -8.73 10.26 -2.07
CA LYS A 54 -9.38 11.52 -1.71
C LYS A 54 -9.24 11.78 -0.20
N ASN A 55 -9.46 10.76 0.61
CA ASN A 55 -9.28 10.80 2.06
C ASN A 55 -8.13 9.87 2.47
N ALA A 56 -7.31 10.30 3.44
CA ALA A 56 -6.23 9.48 3.95
C ALA A 56 -6.76 8.14 4.51
N LEU A 57 -6.06 7.05 4.23
CA LEU A 57 -6.38 5.75 4.81
C LEU A 57 -6.00 5.77 6.31
N GLN A 58 -6.98 5.57 7.18
CA GLN A 58 -6.79 5.56 8.63
C GLN A 58 -6.79 4.11 9.13
N LEU A 59 -5.62 3.63 9.58
CA LEU A 59 -5.42 2.27 10.10
C LEU A 59 -4.50 2.31 11.33
N MET A 60 -4.73 1.38 12.26
CA MET A 60 -3.83 1.08 13.37
C MET A 60 -2.91 -0.06 12.92
N ALA A 61 -1.59 0.15 13.05
CA ALA A 61 -0.61 -0.92 12.88
C ALA A 61 -0.35 -1.57 14.25
N LYS A 62 -0.72 -2.83 14.42
CA LYS A 62 -0.32 -3.64 15.58
C LYS A 62 0.81 -4.56 15.14
N VAL A 63 1.91 -4.60 15.90
CA VAL A 63 3.02 -5.52 15.58
C VAL A 63 2.48 -6.95 15.60
N TYR A 64 2.71 -7.67 14.50
CA TYR A 64 2.31 -9.06 14.39
C TYR A 64 3.15 -9.91 15.34
N ASP A 65 2.49 -10.58 16.29
CA ASP A 65 3.16 -11.58 17.12
C ASP A 65 3.36 -12.84 16.29
N HIS A 66 4.61 -13.10 15.91
CA HIS A 66 4.98 -14.27 15.14
C HIS A 66 4.97 -15.56 15.99
N GLY A 67 4.59 -15.48 17.27
CA GLY A 67 4.47 -16.63 18.16
C GLY A 67 5.82 -17.23 18.57
N TYR A 68 6.93 -16.53 18.34
CA TYR A 68 8.25 -16.94 18.84
C TYR A 68 8.31 -16.67 20.35
N LYS A 69 7.97 -17.70 21.14
CA LYS A 69 8.28 -17.72 22.57
C LYS A 69 9.80 -17.67 22.75
N SER A 70 10.30 -16.64 23.43
CA SER A 70 11.60 -16.67 24.10
C SER A 70 11.56 -17.58 25.31
#